data_AF-A0A6G1RBS7-F1
#
_entry.id   AF-A0A6G1RBS7-F1
#
_cell.length_a   1.000
_cell.length_b   1.000
_cell.length_c   1.000
_cell.angle_alpha   90.00
_cell.angle_beta   90.00
_cell.angle_gamma   90.00
#
_symmetry.space_group_name_H-M   'P 1'
#
loop_
_entity.id
_entity.type
_entity.pdbx_description
1 polymer ?
#
loop_
_entity_poly.entity_id
_entity_poly.type
_entity_poly.pdbx_seq_one_letter_code
_entity_poly.pdbx_strand_id
1 'polypeptide(L)'
;NPRAGLIPSKHFQERRFALRRPEVQIQPLKISNRKSSGFRRSFRLSRKDKKTNKSMYECKKSDQYDTADIPTYEEVAKYRRQPNDKYRLVVLVGPVGVGLNELKRKLLISDTQHYGVTVPHTTRPRRSQESD
;
A
#
# COMPACT_ATOMS: atom_id res chain seq x y z
N ASN A 1 10.61 5.93 24.23
CA ASN A 1 9.83 6.25 23.02
C ASN A 1 10.49 5.66 21.79
N PRO A 2 10.17 4.40 21.42
CA PRO A 2 10.61 3.82 20.15
C PRO A 2 9.80 4.51 19.05
N ARG A 3 10.26 5.70 18.63
CA ARG A 3 9.72 6.36 17.45
C ARG A 3 9.98 5.40 16.30
N ALA A 4 8.92 4.85 15.71
CA ALA A 4 9.01 4.17 14.43
C ALA A 4 9.79 5.10 13.50
N GLY A 5 11.04 4.72 13.19
CA GLY A 5 11.90 5.52 12.33
C GLY A 5 11.18 5.73 11.01
N LEU A 6 11.31 6.92 10.42
CA LEU A 6 10.82 7.17 9.07
C LEU A 6 11.30 6.02 8.18
N ILE A 7 10.35 5.26 7.63
CA ILE A 7 10.69 4.20 6.69
C ILE A 7 11.33 4.91 5.49
N PRO A 8 12.51 4.51 5.02
CA PRO A 8 13.16 5.20 3.91
C PRO A 8 12.39 5.01 2.60
N SER A 9 12.59 5.92 1.64
CA SER A 9 11.97 5.81 0.31
C SER A 9 12.39 4.54 -0.43
N LYS A 10 11.51 4.02 -1.31
CA LYS A 10 11.78 2.86 -2.18
C LYS A 10 13.11 3.03 -2.91
N HIS A 11 13.31 4.21 -3.49
CA HIS A 11 14.52 4.58 -4.20
C HIS A 11 15.78 4.58 -3.31
N PHE A 12 15.67 5.01 -2.04
CA PHE A 12 16.76 4.96 -1.07
C PHE A 12 17.09 3.52 -0.66
N GLN A 13 16.06 2.69 -0.45
CA GLN A 13 16.25 1.27 -0.14
C GLN A 13 16.91 0.53 -1.31
N GLU A 14 16.46 0.76 -2.54
CA GLU A 14 17.03 0.19 -3.76
C GLU A 14 18.50 0.57 -3.94
N ARG A 15 18.86 1.86 -3.75
CA ARG A 15 20.28 2.28 -3.74
C ARG A 15 21.07 1.57 -2.65
N ARG A 16 20.52 1.42 -1.44
CA ARG A 16 21.19 0.71 -0.34
C ARG A 16 21.40 -0.78 -0.67
N PHE A 17 20.43 -1.43 -1.32
CA PHE A 17 20.56 -2.82 -1.77
C PHE A 17 21.55 -2.96 -2.93
N ALA A 18 21.57 -2.02 -3.88
CA ALA A 18 22.51 -2.03 -5.00
C ALA A 18 23.96 -1.77 -4.56
N LEU A 19 24.16 -0.95 -3.52
CA LEU A 19 25.48 -0.66 -2.94
C LEU A 19 25.96 -1.74 -1.96
N ARG A 20 25.10 -2.69 -1.58
CA ARG A 20 25.57 -3.88 -0.85
C ARG A 20 26.44 -4.70 -1.80
N ARG A 21 27.77 -4.54 -1.65
CA ARG A 21 28.73 -5.47 -2.23
C ARG A 21 28.37 -6.88 -1.75
N PRO A 22 28.35 -7.91 -2.62
CA PRO A 22 28.33 -9.28 -2.14
C PRO A 22 29.52 -9.42 -1.19
N GLU A 23 29.24 -9.87 0.04
CA GLU A 23 30.31 -10.19 0.98
C GLU A 23 31.26 -11.13 0.26
N VAL A 24 32.51 -10.69 0.08
CA VAL A 24 33.58 -11.55 -0.39
C VAL A 24 33.67 -12.65 0.66
N GLN A 25 33.25 -13.86 0.29
CA GLN A 25 33.48 -15.05 1.09
C GLN A 25 34.99 -15.21 1.24
N ILE A 26 35.54 -14.74 2.36
CA ILE A 26 36.90 -15.02 2.75
C ILE A 26 36.94 -16.54 2.97
N GLN A 27 37.54 -17.28 2.03
CA GLN A 27 37.81 -18.70 2.20
C GLN A 27 38.82 -18.85 3.35
N PRO A 28 38.50 -19.59 4.43
CA PRO A 28 39.48 -19.88 5.46
C PRO A 28 40.57 -20.78 4.88
N LEU A 29 41.81 -20.40 5.18
CA LEU A 29 43.06 -21.04 4.77
C LEU A 29 43.08 -22.54 5.07
N LYS A 30 43.58 -23.33 4.11
CA LYS A 30 43.79 -24.78 4.22
C LYS A 30 44.77 -25.11 5.35
N ILE A 31 44.38 -26.00 6.27
CA ILE A 31 45.30 -26.68 7.20
C ILE A 31 45.06 -28.20 7.09
N SER A 32 46.18 -28.93 7.02
CA SER A 32 46.27 -30.33 6.60
C SER A 32 45.86 -31.35 7.68
N ASN A 33 45.51 -32.55 7.19
CA ASN A 33 45.63 -33.89 7.81
C ASN A 33 45.07 -34.14 9.21
N ARG A 34 43.97 -34.92 9.27
CA ARG A 34 43.84 -36.12 10.12
C ARG A 34 42.64 -36.95 9.67
N LYS A 35 42.86 -38.26 9.44
CA LYS A 35 41.79 -39.25 9.25
C LYS A 35 41.21 -39.61 10.61
N SER A 36 39.89 -39.57 10.76
CA SER A 36 39.17 -40.14 11.90
C SER A 36 37.73 -40.44 11.50
N SER A 37 37.47 -41.74 11.30
CA SER A 37 36.22 -42.47 11.54
C SER A 37 34.86 -41.77 11.33
N GLY A 38 34.17 -42.24 10.28
CA GLY A 38 32.75 -42.60 10.28
C GLY A 38 31.79 -41.88 11.23
N PHE A 39 31.13 -40.85 10.71
CA PHE A 39 29.72 -40.66 11.01
C PHE A 39 28.96 -40.41 9.70
N ARG A 40 27.99 -41.28 9.46
CA ARG A 40 27.24 -41.40 8.21
C ARG A 40 26.57 -40.08 7.86
N ARG A 41 26.95 -39.56 6.68
CA ARG A 41 26.22 -38.53 5.93
C ARG A 41 24.75 -38.92 5.81
N SER A 42 23.88 -38.37 6.65
CA SER A 42 22.43 -38.47 6.49
C SER A 42 21.73 -37.12 6.72
N PHE A 43 22.27 -36.09 6.10
CA PHE A 43 21.48 -34.94 5.65
C PHE A 43 21.39 -35.00 4.13
N ARG A 44 20.85 -36.11 3.60
CA ARG A 44 20.30 -36.09 2.24
C ARG A 44 18.96 -35.36 2.32
N LEU A 45 19.03 -34.05 2.51
CA LEU A 45 17.95 -33.18 2.07
C LEU A 45 17.83 -33.46 0.57
N SER A 46 16.76 -34.16 0.21
CA SER A 46 16.40 -34.49 -1.15
C SER A 46 16.63 -33.25 -2.02
N ARG A 47 17.58 -33.35 -2.95
CA ARG A 47 17.72 -32.42 -4.08
C ARG A 47 16.48 -32.58 -4.95
N LYS A 48 15.39 -32.01 -4.48
CA LYS A 48 14.36 -31.50 -5.33
C LYS A 48 14.24 -30.03 -4.96
N ASP A 49 15.27 -29.29 -5.37
CA ASP A 49 15.10 -27.91 -5.81
C ASP A 49 14.08 -27.95 -6.96
N LYS A 50 12.81 -28.15 -6.61
CA LYS A 50 11.76 -27.39 -7.27
C LYS A 50 12.18 -25.97 -6.95
N LYS A 51 12.92 -25.36 -7.88
CA LYS A 51 12.87 -23.93 -8.09
C LYS A 51 11.38 -23.63 -8.22
N THR A 52 10.70 -23.42 -7.09
CA THR A 52 9.52 -22.57 -7.07
C THR A 52 10.06 -21.30 -7.70
N ASN A 53 9.74 -21.12 -8.97
CA ASN A 53 10.02 -19.92 -9.71
C ASN A 53 9.24 -18.85 -8.97
N LYS A 54 9.82 -18.32 -7.89
CA LYS A 54 9.40 -17.09 -7.22
C LYS A 54 9.85 -15.94 -8.11
N SER A 55 9.46 -16.02 -9.38
CA SER A 55 9.66 -14.98 -10.39
C SER A 55 8.32 -14.28 -10.65
N MET A 56 7.41 -14.29 -9.66
CA MET A 56 6.22 -13.46 -9.75
C MET A 56 6.59 -11.97 -9.60
N TYR A 57 7.78 -11.68 -9.07
CA TYR A 57 8.30 -10.32 -8.93
C TYR A 57 9.78 -10.27 -9.28
N GLU A 58 10.08 -9.98 -10.54
CA GLU A 58 11.44 -9.71 -11.00
C GLU A 58 11.73 -8.22 -10.86
N CYS A 59 12.70 -7.82 -10.03
CA CYS A 59 13.07 -6.41 -9.81
C CYS A 59 13.38 -5.64 -11.09
N LYS A 60 13.86 -6.32 -12.15
CA LYS A 60 14.14 -5.72 -13.46
C LYS A 60 12.89 -5.30 -14.24
N LYS A 61 11.72 -5.78 -13.82
CA LYS A 61 10.40 -5.51 -14.41
C LYS A 61 9.49 -4.77 -13.43
N SER A 62 10.07 -4.10 -12.41
CA SER A 62 9.30 -3.34 -11.40
C SER A 62 8.28 -2.40 -12.03
N ASP A 63 8.65 -1.76 -13.14
CA ASP A 63 7.84 -0.77 -13.85
C ASP A 63 6.59 -1.36 -14.49
N GLN A 64 6.56 -2.69 -14.71
CA GLN A 64 5.39 -3.41 -15.24
C GLN A 64 4.37 -3.75 -14.14
N TYR A 65 4.81 -3.76 -12.88
CA TYR A 65 3.98 -4.08 -11.71
C TYR A 65 3.52 -2.82 -10.96
N ASP A 66 4.25 -1.71 -11.14
CA ASP A 66 3.91 -0.38 -10.62
C ASP A 66 2.85 0.28 -11.52
N THR A 67 1.73 -0.40 -11.77
CA THR A 67 0.63 0.13 -12.59
C THR A 67 -0.13 1.27 -11.90
N ALA A 68 0.15 1.50 -10.63
CA ALA A 68 -0.41 2.59 -9.87
C ALA A 68 0.72 3.58 -9.55
N ASP A 69 0.65 4.78 -10.12
CA ASP A 69 1.47 5.94 -9.74
C ASP A 69 1.10 6.41 -8.32
N ILE A 70 1.18 5.52 -7.33
CA ILE A 70 0.98 5.85 -5.93
C ILE A 70 2.38 6.12 -5.36
N PRO A 71 2.73 7.38 -5.08
CA PRO A 71 4.03 7.68 -4.49
C PRO A 71 4.15 6.94 -3.16
N THR A 72 5.33 6.39 -2.85
CA THR A 72 5.56 5.68 -1.58
C THR A 72 5.32 6.57 -0.36
N TYR A 73 5.42 7.90 -0.54
CA TYR A 73 5.14 8.92 0.47
C TYR A 73 4.34 10.06 -0.17
N GLU A 74 3.26 10.46 0.49
CA GLU A 74 2.47 11.65 0.16
C GLU A 74 2.79 12.74 1.18
N GLU A 75 3.23 13.91 0.72
CA GLU A 75 3.43 15.06 1.60
C GLU A 75 2.07 15.63 2.01
N VAL A 76 1.81 15.72 3.32
CA VAL A 76 0.53 16.18 3.86
C VAL A 76 0.72 17.35 4.82
N ALA A 77 -0.19 18.32 4.75
CA ALA A 77 -0.25 19.47 5.66
C ALA A 77 -1.53 19.45 6.51
N LYS A 78 -1.45 20.01 7.72
CA LYS A 78 -2.63 20.13 8.60
C LYS A 78 -3.59 21.18 8.04
N TYR A 79 -4.83 20.77 7.80
CA TYR A 79 -5.89 21.69 7.39
C TYR A 79 -6.76 22.10 8.58
N ARG A 80 -6.93 23.41 8.77
CA ARG A 80 -7.93 23.99 9.69
C ARG A 80 -8.79 24.96 8.89
N ARG A 81 -10.11 24.74 8.93
CA ARG A 81 -11.08 25.60 8.25
C ARG A 81 -11.06 27.01 8.87
N GLN A 82 -10.98 28.04 8.04
CA GLN A 82 -11.23 29.42 8.48
C GLN A 82 -12.75 29.71 8.53
N PRO A 83 -13.24 30.62 9.37
CA PRO A 83 -14.68 30.90 9.48
C PRO A 83 -15.33 31.34 8.17
N ASN A 84 -14.60 32.02 7.29
CA ASN A 84 -15.10 32.52 6.00
C ASN A 84 -14.95 31.50 4.86
N ASP A 85 -14.28 30.37 5.09
CA ASP A 85 -14.07 29.36 4.06
C ASP A 85 -15.32 28.50 3.86
N LYS A 86 -15.51 28.05 2.62
CA LYS A 86 -16.56 27.07 2.29
C LYS A 86 -16.29 25.75 3.00
N TYR A 87 -17.37 25.07 3.40
CA TYR A 87 -17.29 23.72 3.97
C TYR A 87 -16.76 22.73 2.93
N ARG A 88 -15.94 21.77 3.40
CA ARG A 88 -15.52 20.63 2.58
C ARG A 88 -16.69 19.67 2.36
N LEU A 89 -16.70 19.03 1.20
CA LEU A 89 -17.69 18.02 0.86
C LEU A 89 -17.46 16.76 1.72
N VAL A 90 -18.57 16.18 2.18
CA VAL A 90 -18.57 14.88 2.86
C VAL A 90 -18.99 13.81 1.86
N VAL A 91 -18.10 12.87 1.58
CA VAL A 91 -18.36 11.74 0.70
C VAL A 91 -18.43 10.47 1.55
N LEU A 92 -19.55 9.75 1.44
CA LEU A 92 -19.76 8.48 2.14
C LEU A 92 -19.43 7.34 1.18
N VAL A 93 -18.46 6.51 1.55
CA VAL A 93 -18.00 5.35 0.76
C VAL A 93 -18.03 4.11 1.63
N GLY A 94 -18.51 2.99 1.08
CA GLY A 94 -18.62 1.73 1.80
C GLY A 94 -19.37 0.67 0.98
N PRO A 95 -19.33 -0.60 1.41
CA PRO A 95 -20.02 -1.68 0.73
C PRO A 95 -21.55 -1.52 0.80
N VAL A 96 -22.26 -2.21 -0.10
CA VAL A 96 -23.73 -2.19 -0.11
C VAL A 96 -24.29 -2.79 1.19
N GLY A 97 -25.40 -2.23 1.69
CA GLY A 97 -26.08 -2.73 2.88
C GLY A 97 -25.59 -2.18 4.23
N VAL A 98 -24.52 -1.38 4.28
CA VAL A 98 -24.02 -0.78 5.55
C VAL A 98 -24.83 0.44 6.04
N GLY A 99 -25.94 0.76 5.38
CA GLY A 99 -26.82 1.85 5.80
C GLY A 99 -26.31 3.27 5.46
N LEU A 100 -25.41 3.45 4.48
CA LEU A 100 -24.92 4.79 4.08
C LEU A 100 -26.06 5.76 3.72
N ASN A 101 -27.11 5.26 3.06
CA ASN A 101 -28.28 6.05 2.70
C ASN A 101 -29.10 6.49 3.92
N GLU A 102 -29.18 5.63 4.94
CA GLU A 102 -29.85 5.98 6.19
C GLU A 102 -29.06 7.03 6.96
N LEU A 103 -27.74 6.88 7.02
CA LEU A 103 -26.86 7.86 7.63
C LEU A 103 -26.96 9.21 6.91
N LYS A 104 -26.92 9.22 5.57
CA LYS A 104 -27.11 10.44 4.77
C LYS A 104 -28.44 11.13 5.10
N ARG A 105 -29.54 10.37 5.15
CA ARG A 105 -30.86 10.93 5.51
C ARG A 105 -30.88 11.48 6.93
N LYS A 106 -30.33 10.76 7.91
CA LYS A 106 -30.25 11.21 9.30
C LYS A 106 -29.47 12.51 9.44
N LEU A 107 -28.33 12.64 8.74
CA LEU A 107 -27.52 13.87 8.75
C LEU A 107 -28.31 15.06 8.21
N LEU A 108 -28.99 14.89 7.07
CA LEU A 108 -29.80 15.94 6.46
C LEU A 108 -30.95 16.39 7.38
N ILE A 109 -31.58 15.47 8.08
CA ILE A 109 -32.67 15.79 9.02
C ILE A 109 -32.13 16.42 10.31
N SER A 110 -30.96 15.98 10.79
CA SER A 110 -30.40 16.48 12.05
C SER A 110 -29.97 17.94 11.99
N ASP A 111 -29.44 18.39 10.85
CA ASP A 111 -28.96 19.76 10.68
C ASP A 111 -29.11 20.20 9.22
N THR A 112 -30.27 20.79 8.93
CA THR A 112 -30.61 21.27 7.59
C THR A 112 -29.85 22.54 7.21
N GLN A 113 -29.21 23.23 8.16
CA GLN A 113 -28.45 24.46 7.90
C GLN A 113 -27.03 24.14 7.43
N HIS A 114 -26.46 23.04 7.93
CA HIS A 114 -25.09 22.63 7.61
C HIS A 114 -25.00 21.59 6.49
N TYR A 115 -26.01 20.74 6.31
CA TYR A 115 -25.97 19.66 5.32
C TYR A 115 -27.01 19.88 4.21
N GLY A 116 -26.52 19.76 2.97
CA GLY A 116 -27.34 19.78 1.76
C GLY A 116 -26.94 18.65 0.80
N VAL A 117 -27.75 18.44 -0.23
CA VAL A 117 -27.45 17.49 -1.31
C VAL A 117 -27.20 18.27 -2.60
N THR A 118 -26.23 17.82 -3.39
CA THR A 118 -25.96 18.33 -4.73
C THR A 118 -27.12 18.01 -5.68
N VAL A 119 -27.49 18.95 -6.54
CA VAL A 119 -28.48 18.73 -7.60
C VAL A 119 -27.87 17.81 -8.67
N PRO A 120 -28.39 16.59 -8.88
CA PRO A 120 -27.88 15.69 -9.90
C PRO A 120 -28.40 16.08 -11.29
N HIS A 121 -27.56 15.97 -12.32
CA HIS A 121 -28.01 16.11 -13.70
C HIS A 121 -28.75 14.86 -14.17
N THR A 122 -29.85 15.04 -14.90
CA THR A 122 -30.61 13.95 -15.52
C THR A 122 -30.97 14.31 -16.95
N THR A 123 -30.95 13.31 -17.85
CA THR A 123 -31.35 13.46 -19.25
C THR A 123 -32.85 13.26 -19.46
N ARG A 124 -33.57 12.83 -18.42
CA ARG A 124 -35.02 12.65 -18.49
C ARG A 124 -35.73 14.01 -18.59
N PRO A 125 -36.88 14.10 -19.28
CA PRO A 125 -37.68 15.33 -19.32
C PRO A 125 -38.24 15.69 -17.94
N ARG A 126 -38.36 17.00 -17.66
CA ARG A 126 -38.91 17.55 -16.41
C ARG A 126 -40.36 17.12 -16.22
N ARG A 127 -40.71 16.61 -15.04
CA ARG A 127 -42.11 16.34 -14.67
C ARG A 127 -42.82 17.62 -14.21
N SER A 128 -44.14 17.62 -14.25
CA SER A 128 -44.97 18.78 -13.89
C SER A 128 -44.77 19.29 -12.45
N GLN A 129 -44.36 18.43 -11.52
CA GLN A 129 -44.13 18.76 -10.11
C GLN A 129 -42.66 19.10 -9.78
N GLU A 130 -41.77 19.10 -10.79
CA GLU A 130 -40.34 19.36 -10.60
C GLU A 130 -40.01 20.82 -10.91
N SER A 131 -39.30 21.48 -10.00
CA SER A 131 -38.72 22.80 -10.20
C SER A 131 -37.32 22.70 -10.83
N ASP A 132 -36.93 23.76 -11.54
CA ASP A 132 -35.56 23.97 -12.03
C ASP A 132 -34.67 24.52 -10.89
#